data_AF-A0A0U5ESI8-F1
#
_entry.id   AF-A0A0U5ESI8-F1
#
_cell.length_a   1.000
_cell.length_b   1.000
_cell.length_c   1.000
_cell.angle_alpha   90.00
_cell.angle_beta   90.00
_cell.angle_gamma   90.00
#
_symmetry.space_group_name_H-M   'P 1'
#
loop_
_entity.id
_entity.type
_entity.pdbx_description
1 polymer ?
#
loop_
_entity_poly.entity_id
_entity_poly.type
_entity_poly.pdbx_seq_one_letter_code
_entity_poly.pdbx_strand_id
1 'polypeptide(L)'
;MRLHLKIVTFQGPLEIASQLSEALRMDVVVVDHATPLPVRDTILVGPLAFERFANADCKILLHEAGHAVENPFSIESGMLIWRYCPSDETSMASLVRWVKHHLYGTPLLVSVIIPAYNRQDHLRFCLEALFKQNLSPDSYEVIVVDDGSSDATAEVAESFPTKTIRTSNRGPGAARNVGIEAAKGDILIFLDADILVENDYLDQICQRFRLSNSLLLLGARRHLPPGHTNAESGGYNLDSREKLLRRYSFCLSHLNCPWSLAYTCNFSITKHFLGSIRFDESFVGWGLEDIDFAYRLHQQGAHFIFSKRICGYHLYHDRQLTMNRYLSWLQNLELFLKKHSGDKAQGFSLFKQVFHPEIKANYFDVFDQFENSLSCRQHIDVYDFANAEGDPIDWIKQKCQEATKDFVLLSSSSNAALDVYVPFFKHPRIKSYLPNEDWKQALCQN
;
A
#
# COMPACT_ATOMS: atom_id res chain seq x y z
N MET A 1 -9.08 -9.70 1.61
CA MET A 1 -8.37 -10.83 2.25
C MET A 1 -8.53 -10.66 3.76
N ARG A 2 -9.33 -11.50 4.44
CA ARG A 2 -9.40 -11.49 5.91
C ARG A 2 -7.97 -11.71 6.43
N LEU A 3 -7.53 -10.94 7.42
CA LEU A 3 -6.38 -11.37 8.23
C LEU A 3 -6.65 -12.82 8.60
N HIS A 4 -5.68 -13.72 8.40
CA HIS A 4 -5.82 -15.15 8.74
C HIS A 4 -5.85 -15.38 10.26
N LEU A 5 -6.43 -14.43 11.01
CA LEU A 5 -6.71 -14.60 12.40
C LEU A 5 -7.92 -15.52 12.55
N LYS A 6 -7.70 -16.65 13.21
CA LYS A 6 -8.72 -17.67 13.48
C LYS A 6 -9.13 -17.59 14.93
N ILE A 7 -10.43 -17.55 15.18
CA ILE A 7 -10.99 -17.70 16.53
C ILE A 7 -11.14 -19.19 16.78
N VAL A 8 -10.33 -19.74 17.65
CA VAL A 8 -10.34 -21.14 18.02
C VAL A 8 -11.09 -21.32 19.34
N THR A 9 -12.20 -22.06 19.34
CA THR A 9 -12.94 -22.38 20.57
C THR A 9 -12.68 -23.80 21.05
N PHE A 10 -12.46 -23.94 22.36
CA PHE A 10 -12.14 -25.17 23.06
C PHE A 10 -13.19 -25.45 24.14
N GLN A 11 -14.19 -26.27 23.80
CA GLN A 11 -15.36 -26.55 24.66
C GLN A 11 -16.04 -25.29 25.24
N GLY A 12 -15.80 -24.11 24.65
CA GLY A 12 -16.35 -22.83 25.07
C GLY A 12 -17.69 -22.53 24.38
N PRO A 13 -18.43 -21.52 24.86
CA PRO A 13 -19.72 -21.15 24.30
C PRO A 13 -19.59 -20.73 22.83
N LEU A 14 -20.10 -21.57 21.93
CA LEU A 14 -20.12 -21.35 20.47
C LEU A 14 -20.77 -20.01 20.09
N GLU A 15 -21.75 -19.55 20.86
CA GLU A 15 -22.41 -18.26 20.67
C GLU A 15 -21.44 -17.08 20.79
N ILE A 16 -20.51 -17.12 21.77
CA ILE A 16 -19.51 -16.05 21.94
C ILE A 16 -18.53 -16.03 20.78
N ALA A 17 -18.07 -17.21 20.34
CA ALA A 17 -17.18 -17.31 19.20
C ALA A 17 -17.86 -16.77 17.92
N SER A 18 -19.15 -17.08 17.73
CA SER A 18 -19.95 -16.57 16.61
C SER A 18 -20.13 -15.05 16.67
N GLN A 19 -20.45 -14.48 17.84
CA GLN A 19 -20.55 -13.03 18.03
C GLN A 19 -19.22 -12.31 17.76
N LEU A 20 -18.09 -12.88 18.20
CA LEU A 20 -16.77 -12.33 17.93
C LEU A 20 -16.38 -12.44 16.45
N SER A 21 -16.72 -13.56 15.81
CA SER A 21 -16.58 -13.77 14.36
C SER A 21 -17.21 -12.63 13.58
N GLU A 22 -18.47 -12.32 13.91
CA GLU A 22 -19.27 -11.31 13.24
C GLU A 22 -18.72 -9.90 13.52
N ALA A 23 -18.44 -9.59 14.79
CA ALA A 23 -17.97 -8.28 15.21
C ALA A 23 -16.56 -7.92 14.70
N LEU A 24 -15.68 -8.93 14.55
CA LEU A 24 -14.30 -8.78 14.09
C LEU A 24 -14.10 -9.16 12.61
N ARG A 25 -15.13 -9.73 11.95
CA ARG A 25 -15.07 -10.29 10.58
C ARG A 25 -13.95 -11.32 10.40
N MET A 26 -13.77 -12.19 11.39
CA MET A 26 -12.76 -13.26 11.42
C MET A 26 -13.39 -14.64 11.20
N ASP A 27 -12.58 -15.65 10.89
CA ASP A 27 -13.08 -17.03 10.79
C ASP A 27 -13.05 -17.72 12.15
N VAL A 28 -14.13 -18.41 12.51
CA VAL A 28 -14.17 -19.27 13.71
C VAL A 28 -13.85 -20.71 13.32
N VAL A 29 -12.95 -21.31 14.07
CA VAL A 29 -12.60 -22.73 14.02
C VAL A 29 -12.94 -23.35 15.37
N VAL A 30 -13.79 -24.37 15.36
CA VAL A 30 -14.08 -25.16 16.56
C VAL A 30 -13.07 -26.30 16.60
N VAL A 31 -12.40 -26.49 17.74
CA VAL A 31 -11.45 -27.59 17.91
C VAL A 31 -11.77 -28.40 19.17
N ASP A 32 -11.43 -29.68 19.12
CA ASP A 32 -11.53 -30.57 20.27
C ASP A 32 -10.17 -30.73 20.99
N HIS A 33 -10.16 -31.51 22.08
CA HIS A 33 -8.95 -31.82 22.85
C HIS A 33 -7.83 -32.47 22.01
N ALA A 34 -8.17 -33.18 20.93
CA ALA A 34 -7.21 -33.95 20.14
C ALA A 34 -6.61 -33.15 18.96
N THR A 35 -7.24 -32.03 18.57
CA THR A 35 -6.85 -31.29 17.36
C THR A 35 -5.58 -30.46 17.59
N PRO A 36 -4.52 -30.63 16.77
CA PRO A 36 -3.35 -29.74 16.78
C PRO A 36 -3.74 -28.35 16.25
N LEU A 37 -3.37 -27.30 16.96
CA LEU A 37 -3.73 -25.93 16.57
C LEU A 37 -2.68 -25.26 15.67
N PRO A 38 -3.11 -24.43 14.71
CA PRO A 38 -2.21 -23.46 14.11
C PRO A 38 -1.81 -22.46 15.19
N VAL A 39 -0.50 -22.42 15.48
CA VAL A 39 0.07 -21.72 16.64
C VAL A 39 0.16 -20.20 16.41
N ARG A 40 0.21 -19.74 15.15
CA ARG A 40 0.31 -18.33 14.79
C ARG A 40 -1.05 -17.73 14.47
N ASP A 41 -1.24 -16.48 14.86
CA ASP A 41 -2.40 -15.66 14.52
C ASP A 41 -3.74 -16.27 14.99
N THR A 42 -3.77 -16.88 16.18
CA THR A 42 -4.98 -17.50 16.72
C THR A 42 -5.48 -16.77 17.97
N ILE A 43 -6.81 -16.56 18.06
CA ILE A 43 -7.54 -16.14 19.27
C ILE A 43 -8.12 -17.41 19.89
N LEU A 44 -7.71 -17.79 21.09
CA LEU A 44 -8.20 -18.99 21.79
C LEU A 44 -9.35 -18.65 22.73
N VAL A 45 -10.40 -19.48 22.74
CA VAL A 45 -11.59 -19.32 23.57
C VAL A 45 -11.80 -20.56 24.42
N GLY A 46 -11.66 -20.49 25.74
CA GLY A 46 -12.09 -21.58 26.63
C GLY A 46 -11.28 -21.75 27.93
N PRO A 47 -11.88 -22.38 28.96
CA PRO A 47 -11.34 -22.44 30.31
C PRO A 47 -10.01 -23.22 30.42
N LEU A 48 -9.79 -24.21 29.57
CA LEU A 48 -8.61 -25.10 29.58
C LEU A 48 -7.50 -24.65 28.60
N ALA A 49 -7.67 -23.51 27.92
CA ALA A 49 -6.70 -23.03 26.95
C ALA A 49 -5.37 -22.60 27.59
N PHE A 50 -5.41 -22.07 28.81
CA PHE A 50 -4.23 -21.50 29.48
C PHE A 50 -3.20 -22.58 29.84
N GLU A 51 -3.65 -23.68 30.46
CA GLU A 51 -2.77 -24.78 30.89
C GLU A 51 -2.08 -25.49 29.71
N ARG A 52 -2.72 -25.54 28.54
CA ARG A 52 -2.20 -26.23 27.36
C ARG A 52 -1.34 -25.35 26.46
N PHE A 53 -1.63 -24.05 26.38
CA PHE A 53 -1.06 -23.16 25.35
C PHE A 53 -0.29 -21.95 25.88
N ALA A 54 0.07 -21.92 27.18
CA ALA A 54 0.89 -20.85 27.77
C ALA A 54 2.24 -20.59 27.06
N ASN A 55 2.73 -21.54 26.26
CA ASN A 55 3.97 -21.45 25.47
C ASN A 55 3.72 -21.31 23.95
N ALA A 56 2.46 -21.16 23.51
CA ALA A 56 2.10 -20.99 22.10
C ALA A 56 2.21 -19.52 21.68
N ASP A 57 2.59 -19.26 20.43
CA ASP A 57 2.68 -17.94 19.76
C ASP A 57 1.27 -17.32 19.50
N CYS A 58 0.33 -17.50 20.42
CA CYS A 58 -1.06 -17.09 20.34
C CYS A 58 -1.25 -15.63 20.79
N LYS A 59 -2.21 -14.92 20.19
CA LYS A 59 -2.37 -13.47 20.45
C LYS A 59 -3.38 -13.15 21.56
N ILE A 60 -4.42 -13.99 21.74
CA ILE A 60 -5.52 -13.74 22.68
C ILE A 60 -6.06 -15.06 23.25
N LEU A 61 -6.47 -15.07 24.52
CA LEU A 61 -7.03 -16.19 25.28
C LEU A 61 -8.24 -15.73 26.09
N LEU A 62 -9.40 -16.36 25.95
CA LEU A 62 -10.57 -16.12 26.80
C LEU A 62 -10.63 -17.10 27.97
N HIS A 63 -10.77 -16.56 29.17
CA HIS A 63 -11.01 -17.28 30.42
C HIS A 63 -12.41 -16.92 30.96
N GLU A 64 -13.22 -17.90 31.33
CA GLU A 64 -14.54 -17.62 31.92
C GLU A 64 -14.37 -17.29 33.40
N ALA A 65 -14.70 -16.05 33.77
CA ALA A 65 -14.79 -15.63 35.16
C ALA A 65 -16.24 -15.79 35.62
N GLY A 66 -16.51 -16.72 36.54
CA GLY A 66 -17.83 -16.95 37.10
C GLY A 66 -18.45 -15.74 37.84
N HIS A 67 -17.72 -14.63 37.96
CA HIS A 67 -18.13 -13.37 38.58
C HIS A 67 -17.52 -12.17 37.85
N ALA A 68 -18.12 -10.98 38.00
CA ALA A 68 -17.59 -9.73 37.45
C ALA A 68 -16.20 -9.42 38.04
N VAL A 69 -15.25 -9.06 37.18
CA VAL A 69 -13.86 -8.76 37.56
C VAL A 69 -13.59 -7.28 37.32
N GLU A 70 -12.99 -6.57 38.28
CA GLU A 70 -12.66 -5.14 38.17
C GLU A 70 -11.78 -4.83 36.94
N ASN A 71 -10.89 -5.75 36.56
CA ASN A 71 -10.09 -5.64 35.35
C ASN A 71 -10.21 -6.93 34.53
N PRO A 72 -11.11 -6.98 33.53
CA PRO A 72 -11.36 -8.19 32.76
C PRO A 72 -10.21 -8.50 31.80
N PHE A 73 -9.22 -7.63 31.63
CA PHE A 73 -8.10 -7.84 30.70
C PHE A 73 -6.76 -7.93 31.45
N SER A 74 -5.94 -8.94 31.15
CA SER A 74 -4.54 -9.02 31.58
C SER A 74 -3.64 -9.50 30.43
N ILE A 75 -2.33 -9.24 30.53
CA ILE A 75 -1.33 -9.80 29.61
C ILE A 75 -0.45 -10.76 30.41
N GLU A 76 -0.39 -12.02 30.00
CA GLU A 76 0.41 -13.06 30.67
C GLU A 76 1.18 -13.83 29.59
N SER A 77 2.50 -13.94 29.74
CA SER A 77 3.40 -14.60 28.77
C SER A 77 3.26 -14.09 27.32
N GLY A 78 2.92 -12.82 27.12
CA GLY A 78 2.72 -12.22 25.79
C GLY A 78 1.34 -12.48 25.17
N MET A 79 0.46 -13.20 25.87
CA MET A 79 -0.92 -13.47 25.46
C MET A 79 -1.87 -12.50 26.17
N LEU A 80 -2.84 -11.93 25.44
CA LEU A 80 -3.96 -11.23 26.07
C LEU A 80 -4.91 -12.24 26.70
N ILE A 81 -5.19 -12.11 27.99
CA ILE A 81 -6.24 -12.86 28.68
C ILE A 81 -7.46 -11.97 28.87
N TRP A 82 -8.61 -12.42 28.38
CA TRP A 82 -9.90 -11.80 28.67
C TRP A 82 -10.73 -12.67 29.60
N ARG A 83 -11.04 -12.16 30.79
CA ARG A 83 -11.88 -12.76 31.82
C ARG A 83 -13.34 -12.36 31.57
N TYR A 84 -14.10 -13.23 30.93
CA TYR A 84 -15.49 -12.99 30.53
C TYR A 84 -16.48 -13.34 31.66
N CYS A 85 -17.46 -12.48 31.92
CA CYS A 85 -18.58 -12.75 32.82
C CYS A 85 -19.91 -12.76 32.04
N PRO A 86 -20.68 -13.87 32.02
CA PRO A 86 -21.90 -14.00 31.23
C PRO A 86 -23.02 -12.99 31.52
N SER A 87 -23.03 -12.38 32.70
CA SER A 87 -24.06 -11.43 33.11
C SER A 87 -23.76 -9.97 32.75
N ASP A 88 -22.68 -9.70 32.00
CA ASP A 88 -22.21 -8.35 31.70
C ASP A 88 -22.06 -8.12 30.17
N GLU A 89 -23.12 -7.62 29.50
CA GLU A 89 -23.11 -7.25 28.07
C GLU A 89 -22.08 -6.16 27.74
N THR A 90 -21.78 -5.28 28.70
CA THR A 90 -20.75 -4.24 28.55
C THR A 90 -19.34 -4.82 28.36
N SER A 91 -19.12 -6.07 28.78
CA SER A 91 -17.83 -6.76 28.62
C SER A 91 -17.51 -7.09 27.16
N MET A 92 -18.50 -7.44 26.34
CA MET A 92 -18.28 -7.88 24.95
C MET A 92 -17.94 -6.71 24.01
N ALA A 93 -18.72 -5.62 24.08
CA ALA A 93 -18.43 -4.42 23.30
C ALA A 93 -17.06 -3.82 23.68
N SER A 94 -16.69 -3.92 24.96
CA SER A 94 -15.38 -3.52 25.46
C SER A 94 -14.25 -4.42 24.96
N LEU A 95 -14.44 -5.75 24.92
CA LEU A 95 -13.48 -6.65 24.26
C LEU A 95 -13.34 -6.29 22.79
N VAL A 96 -14.44 -6.20 22.04
CA VAL A 96 -14.37 -5.92 20.59
C VAL A 96 -13.63 -4.60 20.36
N ARG A 97 -13.90 -3.57 21.16
CA ARG A 97 -13.19 -2.29 21.10
C ARG A 97 -11.70 -2.45 21.44
N TRP A 98 -11.37 -3.17 22.50
CA TRP A 98 -9.99 -3.39 22.95
C TRP A 98 -9.20 -4.22 21.93
N VAL A 99 -9.78 -5.32 21.43
CA VAL A 99 -9.21 -6.19 20.39
C VAL A 99 -9.03 -5.41 19.11
N LYS A 100 -10.02 -4.59 18.72
CA LYS A 100 -9.86 -3.70 17.58
C LYS A 100 -8.73 -2.70 17.81
N HIS A 101 -8.65 -2.10 18.99
CA HIS A 101 -7.60 -1.15 19.34
C HIS A 101 -6.19 -1.78 19.35
N HIS A 102 -6.04 -3.01 19.83
CA HIS A 102 -4.74 -3.66 19.98
C HIS A 102 -4.32 -4.49 18.75
N LEU A 103 -5.27 -5.05 17.99
CA LEU A 103 -4.97 -5.72 16.71
C LEU A 103 -4.90 -4.75 15.54
N TYR A 104 -5.68 -3.66 15.58
CA TYR A 104 -5.82 -2.71 14.47
C TYR A 104 -5.38 -1.27 14.81
N GLY A 105 -4.91 -0.99 16.03
CA GLY A 105 -4.54 0.37 16.44
C GLY A 105 -5.74 1.30 16.65
N THR A 106 -5.48 2.59 16.89
CA THR A 106 -6.51 3.63 16.85
C THR A 106 -7.17 3.69 15.48
N PRO A 107 -8.50 3.93 15.40
CA PRO A 107 -9.16 4.20 14.12
C PRO A 107 -8.45 5.35 13.42
N LEU A 108 -7.99 5.13 12.19
CA LEU A 108 -7.37 6.16 11.35
C LEU A 108 -8.46 6.79 10.51
N LEU A 109 -8.62 8.11 10.62
CA LEU A 109 -9.48 8.86 9.71
C LEU A 109 -8.73 9.05 8.38
N VAL A 110 -9.40 8.81 7.27
CA VAL A 110 -8.81 8.95 5.93
C VAL A 110 -9.38 10.20 5.25
N SER A 111 -8.53 11.03 4.65
CA SER A 111 -8.96 12.08 3.72
C SER A 111 -8.53 11.72 2.31
N VAL A 112 -9.49 11.49 1.42
CA VAL A 112 -9.25 11.31 -0.01
C VAL A 112 -9.32 12.67 -0.68
N ILE A 113 -8.24 13.09 -1.32
CA ILE A 113 -8.08 14.40 -1.98
C ILE A 113 -8.08 14.18 -3.49
N ILE A 114 -9.09 14.73 -4.17
CA ILE A 114 -9.31 14.58 -5.61
C ILE A 114 -9.25 15.96 -6.28
N PRO A 115 -8.14 16.31 -6.96
CA PRO A 115 -8.12 17.47 -7.82
C PRO A 115 -8.92 17.20 -9.11
N ALA A 116 -9.75 18.14 -9.52
CA ALA A 116 -10.57 18.01 -10.73
C ALA A 116 -10.58 19.32 -11.53
N TYR A 117 -10.49 19.22 -12.86
CA TYR A 117 -10.65 20.35 -13.77
C TYR A 117 -11.22 19.86 -15.10
N ASN A 118 -12.46 20.23 -15.42
CA ASN A 118 -13.21 19.77 -16.59
C ASN A 118 -13.22 18.22 -16.70
N ARG A 119 -13.80 17.57 -15.69
CA ARG A 119 -13.82 16.11 -15.49
C ARG A 119 -15.19 15.59 -15.09
N GLN A 120 -16.30 16.24 -15.46
CA GLN A 120 -17.65 15.86 -15.00
C GLN A 120 -17.97 14.35 -15.16
N ASP A 121 -17.61 13.74 -16.28
CA ASP A 121 -17.94 12.34 -16.57
C ASP A 121 -17.02 11.37 -15.81
N HIS A 122 -15.71 11.63 -15.86
CA HIS A 122 -14.71 10.83 -15.14
C HIS A 122 -14.93 10.88 -13.62
N LEU A 123 -15.17 12.08 -13.08
CA LEU A 123 -15.37 12.30 -11.66
C LEU A 123 -16.60 11.56 -11.15
N ARG A 124 -17.69 11.52 -11.93
CA ARG A 124 -18.89 10.75 -11.57
C ARG A 124 -18.55 9.29 -11.33
N PHE A 125 -17.88 8.64 -12.27
CA PHE A 125 -17.50 7.22 -12.13
C PHE A 125 -16.49 7.00 -10.99
N CYS A 126 -15.53 7.91 -10.82
CA CYS A 126 -14.59 7.90 -9.71
C CYS A 126 -15.31 7.90 -8.35
N LEU A 127 -16.23 8.84 -8.13
CA LEU A 127 -17.00 8.96 -6.90
C LEU A 127 -17.96 7.78 -6.69
N GLU A 128 -18.63 7.30 -7.74
CA GLU A 128 -19.48 6.10 -7.66
C GLU A 128 -18.70 4.84 -7.23
N ALA A 129 -17.45 4.69 -7.65
CA ALA A 129 -16.57 3.61 -7.19
C ALA A 129 -16.07 3.86 -5.75
N LEU A 130 -15.65 5.10 -5.46
CA LEU A 130 -15.09 5.48 -4.17
C LEU A 130 -16.11 5.45 -3.02
N PHE A 131 -17.41 5.63 -3.27
CA PHE A 131 -18.43 5.54 -2.21
C PHE A 131 -18.95 4.11 -1.96
N LYS A 132 -18.43 3.10 -2.66
CA LYS A 132 -18.74 1.67 -2.44
C LYS A 132 -17.78 0.97 -1.47
N GLN A 133 -17.07 1.74 -0.65
CA GLN A 133 -16.00 1.21 0.19
C GLN A 133 -16.54 0.38 1.35
N ASN A 134 -15.82 -0.68 1.70
CA ASN A 134 -16.07 -1.58 2.83
C ASN A 134 -15.58 -0.98 4.16
N LEU A 135 -15.63 0.35 4.28
CA LEU A 135 -15.22 1.12 5.44
C LEU A 135 -16.42 1.95 5.91
N SER A 136 -16.52 2.22 7.23
CA SER A 136 -17.61 3.07 7.73
C SER A 136 -17.55 4.46 7.07
N PRO A 137 -18.67 5.05 6.64
CA PRO A 137 -18.70 6.42 6.11
C PRO A 137 -18.08 7.45 7.06
N ASP A 138 -18.14 7.24 8.37
CA ASP A 138 -17.53 8.14 9.37
C ASP A 138 -16.01 7.95 9.51
N SER A 139 -15.43 6.96 8.85
CA SER A 139 -13.98 6.66 8.89
C SER A 139 -13.21 7.29 7.73
N TYR A 140 -13.88 7.98 6.82
CA TYR A 140 -13.22 8.73 5.76
C TYR A 140 -14.01 9.98 5.36
N GLU A 141 -13.31 10.95 4.78
CA GLU A 141 -13.91 12.08 4.08
C GLU A 141 -13.35 12.15 2.66
N VAL A 142 -14.16 12.67 1.74
CA VAL A 142 -13.75 12.90 0.35
C VAL A 142 -13.77 14.40 0.10
N ILE A 143 -12.63 14.93 -0.33
CA ILE A 143 -12.42 16.34 -0.63
C ILE A 143 -12.17 16.46 -2.12
N VAL A 144 -13.12 17.07 -2.82
CA VAL A 144 -12.97 17.37 -4.25
C VAL A 144 -12.57 18.84 -4.38
N VAL A 145 -11.43 19.08 -5.01
CA VAL A 145 -10.97 20.44 -5.31
C VAL A 145 -11.19 20.68 -6.80
N ASP A 146 -12.29 21.37 -7.11
CA ASP A 146 -12.60 21.82 -8.46
C ASP A 146 -11.75 23.05 -8.80
N ASP A 147 -10.75 22.89 -9.65
CA ASP A 147 -9.79 23.93 -9.99
C ASP A 147 -10.28 24.84 -11.13
N GLY A 148 -11.50 25.35 -10.98
CA GLY A 148 -12.09 26.35 -11.87
C GLY A 148 -12.68 25.77 -13.15
N SER A 149 -13.36 24.62 -13.06
CA SER A 149 -14.03 24.00 -14.20
C SER A 149 -15.10 24.90 -14.82
N SER A 150 -15.30 24.73 -16.12
CA SER A 150 -16.37 25.37 -16.90
C SER A 150 -17.51 24.40 -17.27
N ASP A 151 -17.32 23.11 -17.02
CA ASP A 151 -18.34 22.07 -17.17
C ASP A 151 -19.04 21.78 -15.83
N ALA A 152 -19.84 20.71 -15.75
CA ALA A 152 -20.60 20.36 -14.55
C ALA A 152 -19.77 19.66 -13.45
N THR A 153 -18.43 19.78 -13.45
CA THR A 153 -17.56 19.04 -12.52
C THR A 153 -17.90 19.31 -11.05
N ALA A 154 -18.16 20.58 -10.68
CA ALA A 154 -18.49 20.93 -9.31
C ALA A 154 -19.87 20.41 -8.90
N GLU A 155 -20.87 20.50 -9.79
CA GLU A 155 -22.22 19.99 -9.57
C GLU A 155 -22.20 18.47 -9.39
N VAL A 156 -21.35 17.76 -10.14
CA VAL A 156 -21.11 16.33 -9.95
C VAL A 156 -20.55 16.08 -8.55
N ALA A 157 -19.50 16.79 -8.13
CA ALA A 157 -18.90 16.62 -6.82
C ALA A 157 -19.90 16.86 -5.67
N GLU A 158 -20.70 17.93 -5.78
CA GLU A 158 -21.73 18.34 -4.81
C GLU A 158 -22.92 17.37 -4.74
N SER A 159 -23.12 16.54 -5.77
CA SER A 159 -24.16 15.48 -5.75
C SER A 159 -23.80 14.26 -4.90
N PHE A 160 -22.55 14.17 -4.44
CA PHE A 160 -22.06 13.15 -3.51
C PHE A 160 -21.75 13.78 -2.14
N PRO A 161 -21.61 12.99 -1.05
CA PRO A 161 -21.26 13.51 0.27
C PRO A 161 -19.76 13.88 0.33
N THR A 162 -19.36 14.86 -0.47
CA THR A 162 -17.99 15.38 -0.57
C THR A 162 -17.90 16.78 0.06
N LYS A 163 -16.70 17.14 0.50
CA LYS A 163 -16.33 18.53 0.73
C LYS A 163 -15.80 19.10 -0.59
N THR A 164 -16.64 19.83 -1.32
CA THR A 164 -16.26 20.48 -2.58
C THR A 164 -15.66 21.85 -2.31
N ILE A 165 -14.47 22.12 -2.87
CA ILE A 165 -13.78 23.41 -2.77
C ILE A 165 -13.46 23.88 -4.19
N ARG A 166 -13.86 25.10 -4.55
CA ARG A 166 -13.60 25.69 -5.87
C ARG A 166 -12.39 26.62 -5.82
N THR A 167 -11.49 26.52 -6.80
CA THR A 167 -10.30 27.38 -6.96
C THR A 167 -10.20 27.96 -8.37
N SER A 168 -9.16 28.76 -8.63
CA SER A 168 -9.03 29.57 -9.87
C SER A 168 -8.00 28.99 -10.86
N ASN A 169 -8.10 27.71 -11.21
CA ASN A 169 -7.24 26.99 -12.15
C ASN A 169 -5.73 27.24 -11.93
N ARG A 170 -5.25 26.88 -10.74
CA ARG A 170 -3.84 27.05 -10.33
C ARG A 170 -2.98 25.80 -10.55
N GLY A 171 -3.56 24.75 -11.13
CA GLY A 171 -2.90 23.50 -11.43
C GLY A 171 -3.07 22.44 -10.34
N PRO A 172 -2.76 21.17 -10.67
CA PRO A 172 -3.05 20.02 -9.81
C PRO A 172 -2.31 20.06 -8.48
N GLY A 173 -1.06 20.55 -8.44
CA GLY A 173 -0.31 20.72 -7.20
C GLY A 173 -0.98 21.70 -6.23
N ALA A 174 -1.43 22.86 -6.73
CA ALA A 174 -2.14 23.86 -5.94
C ALA A 174 -3.50 23.33 -5.45
N ALA A 175 -4.23 22.61 -6.29
CA ALA A 175 -5.48 21.95 -5.91
C ALA A 175 -5.26 20.91 -4.79
N ARG A 176 -4.22 20.06 -4.90
CA ARG A 176 -3.85 19.11 -3.84
C ARG A 176 -3.45 19.81 -2.55
N ASN A 177 -2.74 20.94 -2.61
CA ASN A 177 -2.43 21.75 -1.42
C ASN A 177 -3.69 22.24 -0.70
N VAL A 178 -4.67 22.76 -1.44
CA VAL A 178 -5.96 23.18 -0.86
C VAL A 178 -6.67 22.00 -0.21
N GLY A 179 -6.62 20.81 -0.84
CA GLY A 179 -7.12 19.58 -0.25
C GLY A 179 -6.41 19.17 1.05
N ILE A 180 -5.07 19.29 1.10
CA ILE A 180 -4.26 18.99 2.31
C ILE A 180 -4.67 19.90 3.47
N GLU A 181 -4.85 21.21 3.23
CA GLU A 181 -5.28 22.15 4.27
C GLU A 181 -6.70 21.87 4.76
N ALA A 182 -7.57 21.40 3.88
CA ALA A 182 -8.95 21.08 4.19
C ALA A 182 -9.15 19.74 4.92
N ALA A 183 -8.17 18.84 4.82
CA ALA A 183 -8.20 17.47 5.33
C ALA A 183 -8.10 17.39 6.85
N LYS A 184 -8.89 16.49 7.45
CA LYS A 184 -8.92 16.18 8.88
C LYS A 184 -8.32 14.81 9.19
N GLY A 185 -8.15 13.96 8.18
CA GLY A 185 -7.66 12.59 8.31
C GLY A 185 -6.21 12.48 8.74
N ASP A 186 -5.92 11.39 9.44
CA ASP A 186 -4.58 10.95 9.81
C ASP A 186 -3.81 10.44 8.59
N ILE A 187 -4.53 9.85 7.62
CA ILE A 187 -4.00 9.42 6.32
C ILE A 187 -4.55 10.33 5.23
N LEU A 188 -3.67 10.81 4.37
CA LEU A 188 -4.01 11.54 3.15
C LEU A 188 -3.82 10.61 1.96
N ILE A 189 -4.84 10.50 1.12
CA ILE A 189 -4.81 9.76 -0.14
C ILE A 189 -5.00 10.77 -1.27
N PHE A 190 -4.04 10.87 -2.18
CA PHE A 190 -4.21 11.58 -3.43
C PHE A 190 -4.70 10.60 -4.50
N LEU A 191 -5.82 10.95 -5.11
CA LEU A 191 -6.50 10.14 -6.13
C LEU A 191 -6.94 11.06 -7.27
N ASP A 192 -6.60 10.73 -8.51
CA ASP A 192 -7.05 11.53 -9.65
C ASP A 192 -8.54 11.28 -9.95
N ALA A 193 -9.22 12.30 -10.49
CA ALA A 193 -10.66 12.27 -10.78
C ALA A 193 -11.09 11.23 -11.84
N ASP A 194 -10.15 10.54 -12.48
CA ASP A 194 -10.35 9.52 -13.49
C ASP A 194 -9.89 8.12 -13.06
N ILE A 195 -9.72 7.90 -11.75
CA ILE A 195 -9.38 6.60 -11.16
C ILE A 195 -10.59 5.95 -10.52
N LEU A 196 -10.89 4.70 -10.90
CA LEU A 196 -11.82 3.83 -10.20
C LEU A 196 -11.08 2.94 -9.21
N VAL A 197 -11.69 2.65 -8.08
CA VAL A 197 -11.10 1.81 -7.02
C VAL A 197 -12.03 0.66 -6.64
N GLU A 198 -11.46 -0.43 -6.13
CA GLU A 198 -12.23 -1.57 -5.62
C GLU A 198 -12.79 -1.28 -4.22
N ASN A 199 -13.82 -2.03 -3.82
CA ASN A 199 -14.55 -1.78 -2.57
C ASN A 199 -13.69 -1.91 -1.30
N ASP A 200 -12.55 -2.61 -1.33
CA ASP A 200 -11.66 -2.74 -0.17
C ASP A 200 -10.43 -1.80 -0.21
N TYR A 201 -10.37 -0.88 -1.18
CA TYR A 201 -9.24 0.02 -1.42
C TYR A 201 -8.83 0.84 -0.17
N LEU A 202 -9.78 1.53 0.48
CA LEU A 202 -9.48 2.35 1.66
C LEU A 202 -9.05 1.50 2.87
N ASP A 203 -9.69 0.35 3.07
CA ASP A 203 -9.35 -0.56 4.16
C ASP A 203 -7.93 -1.14 3.99
N GLN A 204 -7.57 -1.53 2.76
CA GLN A 204 -6.22 -2.00 2.45
C GLN A 204 -5.15 -0.93 2.74
N ILE A 205 -5.42 0.34 2.43
CA ILE A 205 -4.52 1.45 2.74
C ILE A 205 -4.38 1.61 4.26
N CYS A 206 -5.50 1.68 5.00
CA CYS A 206 -5.49 1.78 6.45
C CYS A 206 -4.66 0.67 7.11
N GLN A 207 -4.80 -0.57 6.64
CA GLN A 207 -4.03 -1.71 7.14
C GLN A 207 -2.51 -1.54 6.97
N ARG A 208 -2.04 -0.85 5.92
CA ARG A 208 -0.61 -0.60 5.70
C ARG A 208 -0.05 0.48 6.61
N PHE A 209 -0.81 1.55 6.84
CA PHE A 209 -0.38 2.67 7.69
C PHE A 209 -0.38 2.34 9.18
N ARG A 210 -1.08 1.29 9.61
CA ARG A 210 -0.97 0.76 10.97
C ARG A 210 0.41 0.19 11.30
N LEU A 211 1.20 -0.18 10.29
CA LEU A 211 2.51 -0.81 10.48
C LEU A 211 3.66 0.21 10.61
N SER A 212 3.49 1.42 10.06
CA SER A 212 4.53 2.45 10.07
C SER A 212 3.98 3.84 9.75
N ASN A 213 4.40 4.84 10.55
CA ASN A 213 3.99 6.22 10.37
C ASN A 213 4.83 7.00 9.33
N SER A 214 6.01 6.50 8.93
CA SER A 214 6.90 7.13 7.93
C SER A 214 6.71 6.56 6.52
N LEU A 215 5.63 5.81 6.33
CA LEU A 215 5.32 5.12 5.09
C LEU A 215 4.79 6.10 4.04
N LEU A 216 5.22 5.90 2.80
CA LEU A 216 4.64 6.49 1.62
C LEU A 216 4.23 5.36 0.70
N LEU A 217 2.94 5.27 0.42
CA LEU A 217 2.35 4.14 -0.29
C LEU A 217 1.99 4.55 -1.70
N LEU A 218 2.54 3.84 -2.67
CA LEU A 218 2.21 3.95 -4.08
C LEU A 218 1.34 2.76 -4.47
N GLY A 219 0.19 3.05 -5.07
CA GLY A 219 -0.68 2.03 -5.62
C GLY A 219 -0.39 1.73 -7.08
N ALA A 220 -0.79 0.53 -7.51
CA ALA A 220 -0.77 0.15 -8.91
C ALA A 220 -1.82 0.90 -9.71
N ARG A 221 -1.57 1.02 -11.01
CA ARG A 221 -2.51 1.62 -11.95
C ARG A 221 -2.75 0.71 -13.14
N ARG A 222 -4.00 0.37 -13.39
CA ARG A 222 -4.44 -0.35 -14.59
C ARG A 222 -5.14 0.62 -15.52
N HIS A 223 -4.94 0.49 -16.82
CA HIS A 223 -5.49 1.40 -17.81
C HIS A 223 -6.65 0.76 -18.54
N LEU A 224 -7.84 1.33 -18.35
CA LEU A 224 -9.05 0.87 -19.02
C LEU A 224 -9.04 1.31 -20.50
N PRO A 225 -9.55 0.47 -21.41
CA PRO A 225 -9.70 0.84 -22.80
C PRO A 225 -10.84 1.86 -23.00
N PRO A 226 -10.90 2.53 -24.17
CA PRO A 226 -11.99 3.46 -24.49
C PRO A 226 -13.38 2.85 -24.26
N GLY A 227 -14.31 3.66 -23.77
CA GLY A 227 -15.71 3.26 -23.55
C GLY A 227 -15.98 2.44 -22.28
N HIS A 228 -14.95 2.06 -21.51
CA HIS A 228 -15.11 1.32 -20.26
C HIS A 228 -15.21 2.26 -19.07
N THR A 229 -16.19 2.04 -18.21
CA THR A 229 -16.54 2.93 -17.08
C THR A 229 -16.60 2.21 -15.73
N ASN A 230 -16.27 0.92 -15.69
CA ASN A 230 -16.16 0.15 -14.45
C ASN A 230 -14.94 -0.78 -14.52
N ALA A 231 -14.44 -1.20 -13.35
CA ALA A 231 -13.25 -2.05 -13.22
C ALA A 231 -13.45 -3.49 -13.72
N GLU A 232 -14.70 -3.96 -13.81
CA GLU A 232 -15.05 -5.35 -14.12
C GLU A 232 -15.20 -5.63 -15.64
N SER A 233 -15.37 -4.59 -16.46
CA SER A 233 -15.92 -4.73 -17.82
C SER A 233 -14.92 -4.99 -18.96
N GLY A 234 -13.62 -5.18 -18.72
CA GLY A 234 -12.70 -5.43 -19.83
C GLY A 234 -11.25 -5.73 -19.48
N GLY A 235 -10.51 -6.18 -20.50
CA GLY A 235 -9.05 -6.26 -20.41
C GLY A 235 -8.44 -4.89 -20.15
N TYR A 236 -7.39 -4.83 -19.35
CA TYR A 236 -6.68 -3.60 -19.00
C TYR A 236 -5.24 -3.66 -19.47
N ASN A 237 -4.66 -2.49 -19.78
CA ASN A 237 -3.22 -2.37 -19.94
C ASN A 237 -2.56 -2.16 -18.58
N LEU A 238 -1.38 -2.74 -18.40
CA LEU A 238 -0.60 -2.61 -17.18
C LEU A 238 -0.03 -1.20 -17.00
N ASP A 239 0.37 -0.88 -15.77
CA ASP A 239 1.06 0.37 -15.45
C ASP A 239 2.31 0.52 -16.33
N SER A 240 2.60 1.72 -16.82
CA SER A 240 3.86 2.02 -17.52
C SER A 240 5.11 1.66 -16.69
N ARG A 241 4.99 1.71 -15.36
CA ARG A 241 6.04 1.33 -14.40
C ARG A 241 6.12 -0.18 -14.19
N GLU A 242 5.12 -0.97 -14.58
CA GLU A 242 4.99 -2.34 -14.10
C GLU A 242 6.15 -3.25 -14.49
N LYS A 243 6.63 -3.15 -15.74
CA LYS A 243 7.80 -3.92 -16.18
C LYS A 243 9.06 -3.58 -15.36
N LEU A 244 9.24 -2.31 -15.00
CA LEU A 244 10.34 -1.88 -14.14
C LEU A 244 10.14 -2.39 -12.72
N LEU A 245 8.95 -2.20 -12.16
CA LEU A 245 8.61 -2.63 -10.80
C LEU A 245 8.79 -4.15 -10.63
N ARG A 246 8.42 -4.95 -11.64
CA ARG A 246 8.66 -6.42 -11.65
C ARG A 246 10.14 -6.78 -11.54
N ARG A 247 11.02 -6.06 -12.24
CA ARG A 247 12.47 -6.27 -12.16
C ARG A 247 13.02 -6.10 -10.74
N TYR A 248 12.42 -5.19 -9.97
CA TYR A 248 12.79 -4.93 -8.57
C TYR A 248 11.84 -5.62 -7.57
N SER A 249 11.07 -6.61 -8.01
CA SER A 249 10.09 -7.35 -7.18
C SER A 249 9.13 -6.43 -6.40
N PHE A 250 8.78 -5.28 -7.00
CA PHE A 250 7.94 -4.24 -6.42
C PHE A 250 8.50 -3.63 -5.12
N CYS A 251 9.77 -3.88 -4.79
CA CYS A 251 10.43 -3.42 -3.57
C CYS A 251 11.15 -2.09 -3.84
N LEU A 252 10.42 -0.98 -3.64
CA LEU A 252 10.97 0.36 -3.88
C LEU A 252 12.09 0.75 -2.91
N SER A 253 12.20 0.11 -1.74
CA SER A 253 13.30 0.36 -0.80
C SER A 253 14.67 -0.08 -1.32
N HIS A 254 14.73 -0.83 -2.42
CA HIS A 254 15.99 -1.17 -3.09
C HIS A 254 16.47 -0.09 -4.04
N LEU A 255 15.60 0.85 -4.40
CA LEU A 255 15.97 1.93 -5.30
C LEU A 255 16.68 3.06 -4.52
N ASN A 256 17.72 3.61 -5.12
CA ASN A 256 18.34 4.87 -4.78
C ASN A 256 17.40 6.07 -4.96
N CYS A 257 16.53 6.00 -5.96
CA CYS A 257 15.62 7.08 -6.36
C CYS A 257 14.17 6.63 -6.51
N PRO A 258 13.53 6.03 -5.48
CA PRO A 258 12.15 5.52 -5.58
C PRO A 258 11.13 6.64 -5.83
N TRP A 259 11.46 7.88 -5.43
CA TRP A 259 10.68 9.08 -5.68
C TRP A 259 10.44 9.36 -7.18
N SER A 260 11.32 8.88 -8.06
CA SER A 260 11.17 9.03 -9.52
C SER A 260 9.97 8.26 -10.09
N LEU A 261 9.44 7.31 -9.32
CA LEU A 261 8.29 6.48 -9.68
C LEU A 261 7.00 6.90 -8.96
N ALA A 262 7.03 7.96 -8.16
CA ALA A 262 5.91 8.38 -7.31
C ALA A 262 4.92 9.28 -8.05
N TYR A 263 3.99 8.66 -8.77
CA TYR A 263 2.88 9.36 -9.42
C TYR A 263 1.73 9.54 -8.42
N THR A 264 1.25 10.78 -8.22
CA THR A 264 0.31 11.08 -7.12
C THR A 264 -1.13 10.68 -7.40
N CYS A 265 -1.42 10.18 -8.61
CA CYS A 265 -2.73 9.64 -9.00
C CYS A 265 -3.24 8.48 -8.12
N ASN A 266 -2.37 7.81 -7.37
CA ASN A 266 -2.71 6.76 -6.41
C ASN A 266 -1.58 6.68 -5.36
N PHE A 267 -1.57 7.67 -4.47
CA PHE A 267 -0.51 7.89 -3.49
C PHE A 267 -1.13 8.11 -2.11
N SER A 268 -0.52 7.56 -1.08
CA SER A 268 -0.97 7.78 0.29
C SER A 268 0.18 8.05 1.25
N ILE A 269 -0.07 8.86 2.26
CA ILE A 269 0.91 9.25 3.29
C ILE A 269 0.22 9.63 4.59
N THR A 270 0.90 9.54 5.73
CA THR A 270 0.36 10.09 6.97
C THR A 270 0.45 11.62 6.96
N LYS A 271 -0.60 12.28 7.46
CA LYS A 271 -0.62 13.74 7.63
C LYS A 271 0.49 14.21 8.58
N HIS A 272 0.77 13.40 9.60
CA HIS A 272 1.86 13.66 10.54
C HIS A 272 3.22 13.70 9.85
N PHE A 273 3.56 12.69 9.03
CA PHE A 273 4.83 12.66 8.31
C PHE A 273 4.91 13.74 7.23
N LEU A 274 3.80 14.02 6.53
CA LEU A 274 3.75 15.08 5.52
C LEU A 274 4.16 16.44 6.11
N GLY A 275 3.72 16.73 7.34
CA GLY A 275 4.06 17.96 8.06
C GLY A 275 3.75 19.21 7.23
N SER A 276 4.76 20.05 7.04
CA SER A 276 4.65 21.30 6.26
C SER A 276 5.00 21.15 4.78
N ILE A 277 5.33 19.95 4.28
CA ILE A 277 5.61 19.76 2.86
C ILE A 277 4.32 19.95 2.07
N ARG A 278 4.40 20.79 1.04
CA ARG A 278 3.34 21.04 0.06
C ARG A 278 3.88 20.85 -1.35
N PHE A 279 2.99 20.63 -2.31
CA PHE A 279 3.33 20.70 -3.73
C PHE A 279 3.83 22.11 -4.05
N ASP A 280 4.88 22.19 -4.85
CA ASP A 280 5.44 23.49 -5.23
C ASP A 280 4.65 24.05 -6.42
N GLU A 281 3.88 25.10 -6.17
CA GLU A 281 2.95 25.69 -7.15
C GLU A 281 3.66 26.40 -8.32
N SER A 282 4.99 26.51 -8.30
CA SER A 282 5.75 27.05 -9.43
C SER A 282 5.96 26.04 -10.58
N PHE A 283 5.65 24.76 -10.36
CA PHE A 283 5.55 23.77 -11.44
C PHE A 283 4.20 23.95 -12.14
N VAL A 284 4.23 24.62 -13.30
CA VAL A 284 3.03 25.00 -14.07
C VAL A 284 2.97 24.18 -15.36
N GLY A 285 1.75 23.86 -15.82
CA GLY A 285 1.55 23.04 -17.00
C GLY A 285 1.67 21.54 -16.68
N TRP A 286 2.41 20.79 -17.49
CA TRP A 286 2.45 19.34 -17.40
C TRP A 286 3.73 18.79 -16.77
N GLY A 287 3.58 18.14 -15.61
CA GLY A 287 4.56 17.24 -15.00
C GLY A 287 5.56 17.88 -14.02
N LEU A 288 6.28 16.99 -13.31
CA LEU A 288 7.32 17.20 -12.28
C LEU A 288 6.86 17.73 -10.92
N GLU A 289 5.64 18.24 -10.77
CA GLU A 289 5.12 18.65 -9.46
C GLU A 289 5.06 17.48 -8.48
N ASP A 290 4.67 16.30 -8.98
CA ASP A 290 4.64 15.03 -8.23
C ASP A 290 6.04 14.55 -7.84
N ILE A 291 6.98 14.65 -8.79
CA ILE A 291 8.35 14.17 -8.66
C ILE A 291 9.13 15.05 -7.68
N ASP A 292 8.96 16.37 -7.76
CA ASP A 292 9.50 17.32 -6.79
C ASP A 292 8.99 17.05 -5.38
N PHE A 293 7.67 16.87 -5.24
CA PHE A 293 7.03 16.58 -3.97
C PHE A 293 7.56 15.28 -3.36
N ALA A 294 7.60 14.19 -4.15
CA ALA A 294 8.15 12.91 -3.71
C ALA A 294 9.65 12.97 -3.41
N TYR A 295 10.43 13.72 -4.18
CA TYR A 295 11.86 13.92 -3.92
C TYR A 295 12.09 14.57 -2.56
N ARG A 296 11.35 15.64 -2.24
CA ARG A 296 11.46 16.33 -0.94
C ARG A 296 11.03 15.44 0.22
N LEU A 297 9.99 14.62 0.04
CA LEU A 297 9.59 13.61 1.03
C LEU A 297 10.68 12.54 1.24
N HIS A 298 11.32 12.09 0.15
CA HIS A 298 12.45 11.16 0.23
C HIS A 298 13.64 11.75 0.99
N GLN A 299 13.96 13.04 0.77
CA GLN A 299 15.01 13.74 1.52
C GLN A 299 14.69 13.83 3.03
N GLN A 300 13.41 13.83 3.41
CA GLN A 300 12.96 13.77 4.81
C GLN A 300 12.91 12.34 5.39
N GLY A 301 13.30 11.32 4.62
CA GLY A 301 13.35 9.93 5.08
C GLY A 301 12.07 9.13 4.87
N ALA A 302 11.22 9.53 3.91
CA ALA A 302 10.03 8.76 3.57
C ALA A 302 10.39 7.34 3.10
N HIS A 303 9.70 6.33 3.63
CA HIS A 303 9.85 4.95 3.21
C HIS A 303 8.83 4.61 2.11
N PHE A 304 9.30 4.50 0.87
CA PHE A 304 8.46 4.22 -0.29
C PHE A 304 8.11 2.74 -0.37
N ILE A 305 6.83 2.43 -0.49
CA ILE A 305 6.31 1.08 -0.70
C ILE A 305 5.38 1.10 -1.90
N PHE A 306 5.45 0.07 -2.74
CA PHE A 306 4.48 -0.17 -3.81
C PHE A 306 3.55 -1.33 -3.46
N SER A 307 2.25 -1.17 -3.73
CA SER A 307 1.27 -2.24 -3.55
C SER A 307 0.49 -2.51 -4.83
N LYS A 308 0.66 -3.71 -5.38
CA LYS A 308 -0.16 -4.22 -6.50
C LYS A 308 -1.66 -4.28 -6.17
N ARG A 309 -1.99 -4.52 -4.89
CA ARG A 309 -3.38 -4.73 -4.45
C ARG A 309 -4.15 -3.42 -4.26
N ILE A 310 -3.43 -2.33 -3.98
CA ILE A 310 -4.00 -1.00 -3.89
C ILE A 310 -4.02 -0.44 -5.31
N CYS A 311 -4.95 -0.97 -6.11
CA CYS A 311 -5.01 -0.72 -7.53
C CYS A 311 -6.06 0.33 -7.87
N GLY A 312 -5.67 1.29 -8.70
CA GLY A 312 -6.58 2.23 -9.36
C GLY A 312 -6.75 1.87 -10.84
N TYR A 313 -7.98 1.79 -11.32
CA TYR A 313 -8.32 1.62 -12.72
C TYR A 313 -8.53 2.99 -13.35
N HIS A 314 -7.51 3.44 -14.06
CA HIS A 314 -7.50 4.72 -14.72
C HIS A 314 -8.33 4.65 -16.01
N LEU A 315 -9.42 5.41 -16.02
CA LEU A 315 -10.32 5.58 -17.15
C LEU A 315 -9.56 6.10 -18.37
N TYR A 316 -10.07 5.77 -19.55
CA TYR A 316 -9.46 6.22 -20.78
C TYR A 316 -9.57 7.75 -20.93
N HIS A 317 -8.46 8.37 -21.30
CA HIS A 317 -8.40 9.70 -21.91
C HIS A 317 -7.15 9.80 -22.79
N ASP A 318 -7.08 10.82 -23.65
CA ASP A 318 -5.93 11.00 -24.53
C ASP A 318 -4.66 11.37 -23.73
N ARG A 319 -3.58 10.63 -23.99
CA ARG A 319 -2.28 10.73 -23.33
C ARG A 319 -1.13 10.90 -24.32
N GLN A 320 -1.42 11.32 -25.55
CA GLN A 320 -0.37 11.61 -26.53
C GLN A 320 0.65 12.59 -25.95
N LEU A 321 1.93 12.25 -26.11
CA LEU A 321 3.07 13.11 -25.82
C LEU A 321 3.28 14.05 -27.00
N THR A 322 2.60 15.20 -26.95
CA THR A 322 2.76 16.25 -27.96
C THR A 322 4.01 17.09 -27.68
N MET A 323 4.49 17.82 -28.69
CA MET A 323 5.61 18.76 -28.50
C MET A 323 5.30 19.80 -27.42
N ASN A 324 4.07 20.31 -27.36
CA ASN A 324 3.65 21.26 -26.32
C ASN A 324 3.73 20.65 -24.91
N ARG A 325 3.30 19.39 -24.73
CA ARG A 325 3.44 18.70 -23.44
C ARG A 325 4.91 18.47 -23.08
N TYR A 326 5.73 18.08 -24.05
CA TYR A 326 7.17 17.91 -23.85
C TYR A 326 7.87 19.21 -23.45
N LEU A 327 7.57 20.33 -24.13
CA LEU A 327 8.16 21.63 -23.79
C LEU A 327 7.73 22.10 -22.40
N SER A 328 6.46 21.90 -22.03
CA SER A 328 5.98 22.18 -20.67
C SER A 328 6.71 21.31 -19.63
N TRP A 329 6.89 20.02 -19.91
CA TRP A 329 7.67 19.11 -19.06
C TRP A 329 9.13 19.54 -18.93
N LEU A 330 9.75 19.96 -20.05
CA LEU A 330 11.15 20.37 -20.10
C LEU A 330 11.40 21.64 -19.28
N GLN A 331 10.50 22.62 -19.36
CA GLN A 331 10.54 23.81 -18.51
C GLN A 331 10.49 23.45 -17.02
N ASN A 332 9.59 22.53 -16.65
CA ASN A 332 9.47 22.06 -15.28
C ASN A 332 10.69 21.23 -14.84
N LEU A 333 11.28 20.43 -15.73
CA LEU A 333 12.53 19.73 -15.44
C LEU A 333 13.67 20.72 -15.17
N GLU A 334 13.82 21.78 -15.96
CA GLU A 334 14.84 22.81 -15.72
C GLU A 334 14.66 23.48 -14.36
N LEU A 335 13.41 23.77 -13.96
CA LEU A 335 13.09 24.29 -12.64
C LEU A 335 13.46 23.30 -11.52
N PHE A 336 13.12 22.01 -11.68
CA PHE A 336 13.47 20.95 -10.74
C PHE A 336 14.98 20.84 -10.55
N LEU A 337 15.75 20.79 -11.65
CA LEU A 337 17.20 20.70 -11.63
C LEU A 337 17.86 21.95 -11.03
N LYS A 338 17.28 23.13 -11.23
CA LYS A 338 17.76 24.37 -10.60
C LYS A 338 17.55 24.37 -9.08
N LYS A 339 16.46 23.78 -8.60
CA LYS A 339 16.14 23.72 -7.17
C LYS A 339 16.93 22.66 -6.42
N HIS A 340 17.21 21.53 -7.07
CA HIS A 340 17.81 20.36 -6.43
C HIS A 340 19.18 20.05 -7.03
N SER A 341 20.24 20.60 -6.46
CA SER A 341 21.62 20.47 -6.98
C SER A 341 22.30 19.13 -6.65
N GLY A 342 21.65 18.23 -5.90
CA GLY A 342 22.24 16.94 -5.53
C GLY A 342 22.29 15.97 -6.71
N ASP A 343 23.32 15.13 -6.77
CA ASP A 343 23.58 14.19 -7.89
C ASP A 343 22.36 13.36 -8.28
N LYS A 344 21.61 12.88 -7.28
CA LYS A 344 20.36 12.12 -7.48
C LYS A 344 19.31 12.88 -8.27
N ALA A 345 19.15 14.18 -8.01
CA ALA A 345 18.20 15.00 -8.76
C ALA A 345 18.76 15.36 -10.15
N GLN A 346 20.06 15.64 -10.24
CA GLN A 346 20.72 16.00 -11.50
C GLN A 346 20.67 14.87 -12.54
N GLY A 347 20.81 13.61 -12.09
CA GLY A 347 20.67 12.43 -12.96
C GLY A 347 19.30 12.33 -13.65
N PHE A 348 18.25 12.95 -13.09
CA PHE A 348 16.90 12.90 -13.68
C PHE A 348 16.83 13.63 -15.04
N SER A 349 17.83 14.46 -15.36
CA SER A 349 17.98 15.07 -16.68
C SER A 349 18.09 14.06 -17.83
N LEU A 350 18.50 12.82 -17.56
CA LEU A 350 18.54 11.74 -18.54
C LEU A 350 17.17 11.45 -19.15
N PHE A 351 16.07 11.68 -18.43
CA PHE A 351 14.71 11.40 -18.94
C PHE A 351 14.26 12.34 -20.06
N LYS A 352 15.01 13.42 -20.36
CA LYS A 352 14.74 14.29 -21.54
C LYS A 352 14.59 13.49 -22.83
N GLN A 353 15.40 12.44 -22.99
CA GLN A 353 15.39 11.58 -24.17
C GLN A 353 14.25 10.57 -24.19
N VAL A 354 13.52 10.38 -23.09
CA VAL A 354 12.39 9.45 -23.03
C VAL A 354 11.08 10.15 -23.38
N PHE A 355 10.93 11.39 -22.93
CA PHE A 355 9.73 12.18 -23.16
C PHE A 355 9.74 12.98 -24.45
N HIS A 356 10.88 13.03 -25.17
CA HIS A 356 10.96 13.70 -26.45
C HIS A 356 10.06 12.99 -27.48
N PRO A 357 9.13 13.69 -28.15
CA PRO A 357 8.15 13.04 -29.03
C PRO A 357 8.76 12.23 -30.20
N GLU A 358 9.96 12.62 -30.65
CA GLU A 358 10.66 12.03 -31.79
C GLU A 358 11.82 11.10 -31.41
N ILE A 359 12.46 11.35 -30.26
CA ILE A 359 13.61 10.57 -29.78
C ILE A 359 12.99 9.62 -28.77
N LYS A 360 12.49 8.47 -29.23
CA LYS A 360 11.77 7.52 -28.36
C LYS A 360 12.76 6.59 -27.66
N ALA A 361 13.62 7.14 -26.82
CA ALA A 361 14.53 6.29 -26.05
C ALA A 361 13.73 5.35 -25.14
N ASN A 362 14.29 4.16 -24.92
CA ASN A 362 13.65 3.17 -24.08
C ASN A 362 13.67 3.61 -22.60
N TYR A 363 12.50 3.80 -22.00
CA TYR A 363 12.37 4.24 -20.60
C TYR A 363 13.21 3.40 -19.63
N PHE A 364 13.26 2.07 -19.82
CA PHE A 364 13.94 1.16 -18.91
C PHE A 364 15.47 1.32 -18.96
N ASP A 365 16.03 1.49 -20.16
CA ASP A 365 17.48 1.69 -20.33
C ASP A 365 17.92 3.02 -19.71
N VAL A 366 17.11 4.07 -19.88
CA VAL A 366 17.36 5.38 -19.27
C VAL A 366 17.21 5.33 -17.75
N PHE A 367 16.20 4.61 -17.25
CA PHE A 367 16.02 4.41 -15.82
C PHE A 367 17.20 3.67 -15.21
N ASP A 368 17.69 2.61 -15.85
CA ASP A 368 18.89 1.88 -15.38
C ASP A 368 20.11 2.80 -15.33
N GLN A 369 20.33 3.64 -16.35
CA GLN A 369 21.43 4.60 -16.34
C GLN A 369 21.28 5.61 -15.19
N PHE A 370 20.08 6.16 -15.01
CA PHE A 370 19.75 7.07 -13.93
C PHE A 370 20.01 6.44 -12.55
N GLU A 371 19.50 5.24 -12.33
CA GLU A 371 19.56 4.54 -11.05
C GLU A 371 20.97 4.07 -10.70
N ASN A 372 21.76 3.67 -11.70
CA ASN A 372 23.14 3.18 -11.55
C ASN A 372 24.21 4.29 -11.59
N SER A 373 23.90 5.48 -12.13
CA SER A 373 24.82 6.62 -12.14
C SER A 373 25.15 7.17 -10.75
N LEU A 374 24.46 6.67 -9.71
CA LEU A 374 24.49 7.17 -8.35
C LEU A 374 25.32 6.22 -7.49
N SER A 375 26.54 6.65 -7.15
CA SER A 375 27.63 5.88 -6.56
C SER A 375 27.43 5.36 -5.12
N CYS A 376 26.19 5.15 -4.65
CA CYS A 376 25.92 5.03 -3.21
C CYS A 376 25.57 3.62 -2.68
N ARG A 377 25.32 2.59 -3.51
CA ARG A 377 25.23 1.19 -3.02
C ARG A 377 25.77 0.16 -4.03
N GLN A 378 26.24 -0.96 -3.47
CA GLN A 378 26.71 -2.13 -4.21
C GLN A 378 25.64 -2.58 -5.23
N HIS A 379 26.07 -2.83 -6.46
CA HIS A 379 25.26 -3.47 -7.51
C HIS A 379 24.45 -4.63 -6.92
N ILE A 380 23.12 -4.57 -7.07
CA ILE A 380 22.25 -5.72 -6.81
C ILE A 380 22.25 -6.58 -8.07
N ASP A 381 22.74 -7.81 -7.97
CA ASP A 381 22.74 -8.73 -9.10
C ASP A 381 21.32 -9.29 -9.28
N VAL A 382 20.77 -9.27 -10.49
CA VAL A 382 19.43 -9.83 -10.78
C VAL A 382 19.62 -11.11 -11.59
N TYR A 383 19.11 -12.21 -11.06
CA TYR A 383 19.23 -13.55 -11.63
C TYR A 383 17.84 -14.07 -12.01
N ASP A 384 17.62 -14.30 -13.31
CA ASP A 384 16.40 -14.94 -13.82
C ASP A 384 16.67 -16.43 -14.04
N PHE A 385 16.04 -17.28 -13.24
CA PHE A 385 16.22 -18.74 -13.34
C PHE A 385 15.28 -19.40 -14.34
N ALA A 386 14.48 -18.63 -15.09
CA ALA A 386 13.67 -19.17 -16.19
C ALA A 386 14.51 -19.81 -17.30
N ASN A 387 15.76 -19.38 -17.45
CA ASN A 387 16.74 -19.93 -18.40
C ASN A 387 17.84 -20.74 -17.70
N ALA A 388 17.64 -21.16 -16.44
CA ALA A 388 18.61 -21.95 -15.72
C ALA A 388 18.79 -23.32 -16.39
N GLU A 389 20.04 -23.68 -16.72
CA GLU A 389 20.36 -25.05 -17.12
C GLU A 389 20.40 -25.93 -15.86
N GLY A 390 19.55 -26.95 -15.81
CA GLY A 390 19.47 -27.90 -14.68
C GLY A 390 18.31 -27.65 -13.72
N ASP A 391 18.38 -28.25 -12.51
CA ASP A 391 17.37 -28.04 -11.47
C ASP A 391 17.42 -26.56 -11.00
N PRO A 392 16.31 -25.79 -11.12
CA PRO A 392 16.24 -24.41 -10.66
C PRO A 392 16.68 -24.24 -9.19
N ILE A 393 16.42 -25.22 -8.33
CA ILE A 393 16.81 -25.15 -6.92
C ILE A 393 18.32 -25.23 -6.77
N ASP A 394 19.00 -26.12 -7.49
CA ASP A 394 20.45 -26.26 -7.41
C ASP A 394 21.16 -25.07 -8.07
N TRP A 395 20.60 -24.55 -9.15
CA TRP A 395 21.06 -23.31 -9.77
C TRP A 395 20.94 -22.11 -8.82
N ILE A 396 19.81 -21.98 -8.12
CA ILE A 396 19.59 -20.95 -7.09
C ILE A 396 20.63 -21.11 -5.97
N LYS A 397 20.85 -22.32 -5.45
CA LYS A 397 21.87 -22.59 -4.42
C LYS A 397 23.25 -22.14 -4.88
N GLN A 398 23.63 -22.48 -6.10
CA GLN A 398 24.91 -22.09 -6.68
C GLN A 398 25.05 -20.57 -6.73
N LYS A 399 24.04 -19.85 -7.22
CA LYS A 399 24.07 -18.38 -7.27
C LYS A 399 24.08 -17.74 -5.89
N CYS A 400 23.35 -18.29 -4.92
CA CYS A 400 23.41 -17.86 -3.53
C CYS A 400 24.81 -18.04 -2.91
N GLN A 401 25.56 -19.08 -3.31
CA GLN A 401 26.92 -19.33 -2.82
C GLN A 401 27.98 -18.47 -3.53
N GLU A 402 27.79 -18.18 -4.82
CA GLU A 402 28.68 -17.32 -5.63
C GLU A 402 28.49 -15.83 -5.35
N ALA A 403 27.31 -15.42 -4.87
CA ALA A 403 26.95 -14.03 -4.67
C ALA A 403 27.84 -13.35 -3.61
N THR A 404 28.52 -12.28 -4.02
CA THR A 404 29.35 -11.43 -3.15
C THR A 404 28.68 -10.10 -2.79
N LYS A 405 27.46 -9.88 -3.30
CA LYS A 405 26.61 -8.69 -3.15
C LYS A 405 25.16 -9.11 -2.93
N ASP A 406 24.29 -8.17 -2.58
CA ASP A 406 22.84 -8.39 -2.55
C ASP A 406 22.34 -8.80 -3.96
N PHE A 407 21.36 -9.70 -4.05
CA PHE A 407 20.83 -10.15 -5.34
C PHE A 407 19.32 -10.47 -5.28
N VAL A 408 18.66 -10.46 -6.44
CA VAL A 408 17.22 -10.78 -6.61
C VAL A 408 17.09 -12.00 -7.53
N LEU A 409 16.24 -12.96 -7.15
CA LEU A 409 15.88 -14.12 -7.98
C LEU A 409 14.48 -13.90 -8.57
N LEU A 410 14.35 -14.01 -9.89
CA LEU A 410 13.07 -13.89 -10.61
C LEU A 410 12.64 -15.25 -11.17
N SER A 411 11.35 -15.58 -11.01
CA SER A 411 10.71 -16.73 -11.67
C SER A 411 9.84 -16.25 -12.82
N SER A 412 10.19 -16.60 -14.06
CA SER A 412 9.27 -16.46 -15.19
C SER A 412 8.49 -17.77 -15.37
N SER A 413 7.45 -17.99 -14.56
CA SER A 413 6.37 -18.86 -15.00
C SER A 413 5.07 -18.05 -14.97
N SER A 414 4.34 -18.07 -16.08
CA SER A 414 3.13 -17.29 -16.31
C SER A 414 1.97 -17.59 -15.33
N ASN A 415 2.16 -18.52 -14.38
CA ASN A 415 1.16 -19.00 -13.44
C ASN A 415 1.62 -19.14 -11.98
N ALA A 416 2.87 -18.81 -11.61
CA ALA A 416 3.29 -18.91 -10.21
C ALA A 416 3.39 -17.51 -9.55
N ALA A 417 2.60 -17.31 -8.51
CA ALA A 417 2.58 -16.12 -7.67
C ALA A 417 3.74 -16.10 -6.64
N LEU A 418 4.91 -16.67 -6.98
CA LEU A 418 6.02 -16.85 -6.05
C LEU A 418 7.19 -15.93 -6.45
N ASP A 419 7.16 -14.69 -5.97
CA ASP A 419 8.29 -13.78 -6.00
C ASP A 419 9.18 -14.10 -4.77
N VAL A 420 10.18 -14.98 -4.93
CA VAL A 420 11.06 -15.38 -3.81
C VAL A 420 12.13 -14.32 -3.55
N TYR A 421 12.00 -13.63 -2.42
CA TYR A 421 13.00 -12.69 -1.92
C TYR A 421 13.95 -13.39 -0.95
N VAL A 422 15.24 -13.44 -1.28
CA VAL A 422 16.30 -13.83 -0.32
C VAL A 422 17.17 -12.60 -0.06
N PRO A 423 16.84 -11.74 0.92
CA PRO A 423 17.76 -10.74 1.39
C PRO A 423 18.84 -11.45 2.21
N PHE A 424 20.10 -11.39 1.79
CA PHE A 424 21.17 -11.80 2.68
C PHE A 424 21.47 -10.67 3.68
N PHE A 425 20.62 -10.51 4.69
CA PHE A 425 21.00 -9.75 5.88
C PHE A 425 22.16 -10.48 6.56
N LYS A 426 23.19 -9.74 6.97
CA LYS A 426 24.25 -10.17 7.90
C LYS A 426 23.70 -10.54 9.30
N HIS A 427 22.57 -11.25 9.40
CA HIS A 427 21.94 -11.65 10.64
C HIS A 427 22.37 -13.09 11.01
N PRO A 428 23.11 -13.30 12.12
CA PRO A 428 23.67 -14.60 12.48
C PRO A 428 22.64 -15.74 12.59
N ARG A 429 21.39 -15.43 12.96
CA ARG A 429 20.30 -16.42 13.05
C ARG A 429 19.83 -17.00 11.72
N ILE A 430 20.05 -16.33 10.57
CA ILE A 430 19.60 -16.87 9.26
C ILE A 430 20.59 -17.90 8.73
N LYS A 431 21.89 -17.73 8.99
CA LYS A 431 22.91 -18.74 8.68
C LYS A 431 22.68 -20.09 9.39
N SER A 432 21.97 -20.10 10.53
CA SER A 432 21.59 -21.34 11.21
C SER A 432 20.36 -22.04 10.63
N TYR A 433 19.58 -21.42 9.73
CA TYR A 433 18.40 -22.04 9.10
C TYR A 433 18.69 -22.70 7.74
N LEU A 434 19.76 -22.28 7.06
CA LEU A 434 20.18 -22.84 5.76
C LEU A 434 20.45 -24.36 5.76
N PRO A 435 20.94 -25.00 6.84
CA PRO A 435 21.20 -26.44 6.84
C PRO A 435 19.97 -27.34 6.96
N ASN A 436 18.81 -26.82 7.40
CA ASN A 436 17.72 -27.64 7.95
C ASN A 436 16.50 -27.80 7.03
N GLU A 437 16.56 -27.41 5.75
CA GLU A 437 15.45 -27.60 4.77
C GLU A 437 14.13 -26.85 5.10
N ASP A 438 14.00 -26.24 6.28
CA ASP A 438 12.81 -25.49 6.76
C ASP A 438 12.43 -24.29 5.87
N TRP A 439 13.38 -23.75 5.10
CA TRP A 439 13.12 -22.67 4.15
C TRP A 439 12.18 -23.11 3.00
N LYS A 440 12.08 -24.42 2.70
CA LYS A 440 11.15 -24.96 1.69
C LYS A 440 9.69 -24.73 2.08
N GLN A 441 9.35 -24.83 3.36
CA GLN A 441 8.01 -24.54 3.85
C GLN A 441 7.70 -23.05 3.81
N ALA A 442 8.69 -22.19 4.08
CA ALA A 442 8.54 -20.74 4.04
C ALA A 442 8.35 -20.19 2.63
N LEU A 443 8.95 -20.82 1.61
CA LEU A 443 8.77 -20.45 0.21
C LEU A 443 7.47 -20.99 -0.39
N CYS A 444 7.05 -22.21 -0.07
CA CYS A 444 5.82 -22.76 -0.66
C CYS A 444 4.52 -22.20 -0.04
N GLN A 445 4.59 -21.43 1.06
CA GLN A 445 3.43 -20.91 1.78
C GLN A 445 3.16 -19.40 1.59
N ASN A 446 4.03 -18.67 0.90
CA ASN A 446 3.86 -17.25 0.54
C ASN A 446 4.16 -17.03 -0.94
#